data_AF-A0A960IBI2-F1
#
_entry.id   AF-A0A960IBI2-F1
#
_cell.length_a   1.000
_cell.length_b   1.000
_cell.length_c   1.000
_cell.angle_alpha   90.00
_cell.angle_beta   90.00
_cell.angle_gamma   90.00
#
_symmetry.space_group_name_H-M   'P 1'
#
loop_
_entity.id
_entity.type
_entity.pdbx_description
1 polymer ?
#
loop_
_entity_poly.entity_id
_entity_poly.type
_entity_poly.pdbx_seq_one_letter_code
_entity_poly.pdbx_strand_id
1 'polypeptide(L)'
;EGTLFGNGERTGNVDVVNLAINLFVQGIDPQLDITDIDALRRTAEYCNRLPVHPRHPWVGDLVYTAFSGSHQDAIKKGFDALDRQADANGGEYPEWGVPYLPLDPKHLGRTYEAVIRVNSQSGKGGVAYLMKTEHGFDLPRRLQIEFSKTIQHITEDTGTEIGPAIMWDAFQGEYLPTDPRFRLLGHELRSDSSTGRTTIVAQLTVDGDHRTIEGEGNGPIDAFVKALRSGLGATLDVTDYTEHAVGQGSEAMAVAYVETHSDEHGVLWGVGTDPSTITASLRAVLSAHERSQRA
;
A
#
# COMPACT_ATOMS: atom_id res chain seq x y z
N GLU A 1 22.82 -36.78 -17.75
CA GLU A 1 22.21 -37.43 -16.59
C GLU A 1 22.20 -36.45 -15.43
N GLY A 2 21.15 -36.45 -14.60
CA GLY A 2 20.97 -35.51 -13.50
C GLY A 2 19.66 -35.74 -12.75
N THR A 3 19.34 -34.84 -11.84
CA THR A 3 18.15 -34.93 -10.97
C THR A 3 17.42 -33.61 -10.89
N LEU A 4 16.12 -33.62 -10.58
CA LEU A 4 15.37 -32.42 -10.23
C LEU A 4 15.97 -31.78 -8.98
N PHE A 5 16.28 -30.48 -9.06
CA PHE A 5 16.79 -29.66 -7.95
C PHE A 5 18.09 -30.18 -7.32
N GLY A 6 18.89 -30.89 -8.11
CA GLY A 6 20.24 -31.31 -7.72
C GLY A 6 20.31 -32.29 -6.55
N ASN A 7 19.29 -33.14 -6.35
CA ASN A 7 19.37 -34.21 -5.35
C ASN A 7 20.43 -35.28 -5.71
N GLY A 8 20.94 -36.02 -4.72
CA GLY A 8 21.91 -37.10 -4.96
C GLY A 8 22.90 -37.28 -3.82
N GLU A 9 23.95 -38.05 -4.08
CA GLU A 9 24.95 -38.38 -3.07
C GLU A 9 25.78 -37.14 -2.66
N ARG A 10 26.01 -36.95 -1.35
CA ARG A 10 26.75 -35.82 -0.75
C ARG A 10 26.17 -34.45 -1.13
N THR A 11 26.74 -33.83 -2.16
CA THR A 11 26.37 -32.49 -2.65
C THR A 11 25.30 -32.56 -3.73
N GLY A 12 24.96 -33.76 -4.21
CA GLY A 12 23.94 -33.95 -5.22
C GLY A 12 24.47 -34.15 -6.64
N ASN A 13 23.57 -34.51 -7.55
CA ASN A 13 23.83 -34.55 -8.99
C ASN A 13 23.60 -33.16 -9.62
N VAL A 14 23.92 -33.03 -10.91
CA VAL A 14 23.54 -31.82 -11.66
C VAL A 14 22.03 -31.65 -11.69
N ASP A 15 21.59 -30.41 -11.51
CA ASP A 15 20.19 -30.03 -11.55
C ASP A 15 19.69 -29.88 -12.99
N VAL A 16 18.82 -30.80 -13.42
CA VAL A 16 18.26 -30.78 -14.78
C VAL A 16 17.30 -29.61 -15.01
N VAL A 17 16.65 -29.10 -13.96
CA VAL A 17 15.75 -27.93 -14.06
C VAL A 17 16.57 -26.67 -14.31
N ASN A 18 17.67 -26.49 -13.57
CA ASN A 18 18.60 -25.40 -13.81
C ASN A 18 19.18 -25.42 -15.23
N LEU A 19 19.58 -26.59 -15.72
CA LEU A 19 20.08 -26.70 -17.10
C LEU A 19 19.02 -26.33 -18.13
N ALA A 20 17.78 -26.83 -17.97
CA ALA A 20 16.68 -26.51 -18.87
C ALA A 20 16.39 -25.00 -18.91
N ILE A 21 16.30 -24.36 -17.74
CA ILE A 21 16.01 -22.92 -17.67
C ILE A 21 17.20 -22.10 -18.17
N ASN A 22 18.45 -22.54 -17.92
CA ASN A 22 19.64 -21.87 -18.47
C ASN A 22 19.66 -21.88 -20.01
N LEU A 23 19.16 -22.94 -20.65
CA LEU A 23 18.98 -22.96 -22.11
C LEU A 23 17.84 -22.03 -22.54
N PHE A 24 16.71 -22.10 -21.84
CA PHE A 24 15.52 -21.30 -22.11
C PHE A 24 15.81 -19.79 -22.08
N VAL A 25 16.52 -19.29 -21.06
CA VAL A 25 16.87 -17.85 -20.97
C VAL A 25 17.86 -17.39 -22.03
N GLN A 26 18.50 -18.31 -22.75
CA GLN A 26 19.35 -18.03 -23.91
C GLN A 26 18.62 -18.24 -25.24
N GLY A 27 17.30 -18.46 -25.21
CA GLY A 27 16.48 -18.66 -26.40
C GLY A 27 16.58 -20.06 -27.03
N ILE A 28 17.07 -21.05 -26.28
CA ILE A 28 17.16 -22.44 -26.73
C ILE A 28 16.06 -23.25 -26.05
N ASP A 29 15.20 -23.92 -26.84
CA ASP A 29 14.18 -24.83 -26.32
C ASP A 29 14.84 -26.01 -25.57
N PRO A 30 14.61 -26.15 -24.25
CA PRO A 30 15.18 -27.24 -23.46
C PRO A 30 14.51 -28.60 -23.70
N GLN A 31 13.42 -28.65 -24.47
CA GLN A 31 12.60 -29.84 -24.72
C GLN A 31 12.06 -30.49 -23.43
N LEU A 32 11.90 -29.67 -22.38
CA LEU A 32 11.36 -30.05 -21.08
C LEU A 32 10.33 -29.01 -20.65
N ASP A 33 9.18 -29.46 -20.18
CA ASP A 33 8.16 -28.56 -19.62
C ASP A 33 8.58 -28.06 -18.24
N ILE A 34 8.78 -26.75 -18.16
CA ILE A 34 9.22 -26.01 -16.97
C ILE A 34 8.21 -24.91 -16.59
N THR A 35 7.01 -24.94 -17.18
CA THR A 35 6.04 -23.84 -17.10
C THR A 35 5.43 -23.67 -15.71
N ASP A 36 5.39 -24.72 -14.89
CA ASP A 36 4.99 -24.68 -13.47
C ASP A 36 6.12 -25.26 -12.60
N ILE A 37 7.10 -24.41 -12.29
CA ILE A 37 8.26 -24.82 -11.49
C ILE A 37 7.87 -25.20 -10.05
N ASP A 38 6.70 -24.74 -9.58
CA ASP A 38 6.21 -25.02 -8.24
C ASP A 38 5.56 -26.39 -8.13
N ALA A 39 4.89 -26.84 -9.18
CA ALA A 39 4.45 -28.22 -9.27
C ALA A 39 5.65 -29.18 -9.24
N LEU A 40 6.72 -28.84 -9.96
CA LEU A 40 7.97 -29.59 -9.92
C LEU A 40 8.57 -29.59 -8.50
N ARG A 41 8.69 -28.41 -7.86
CA ARG A 41 9.19 -28.26 -6.49
C ARG A 41 8.39 -29.10 -5.49
N ARG A 42 7.07 -28.92 -5.45
CA ARG A 42 6.17 -29.64 -4.52
C ARG A 42 6.33 -31.15 -4.68
N THR A 43 6.41 -31.63 -5.91
CA THR A 43 6.60 -33.05 -6.21
C THR A 43 7.96 -33.54 -5.73
N ALA A 44 9.04 -32.80 -6.00
CA ALA A 44 10.38 -33.16 -5.57
C ALA A 44 10.54 -33.16 -4.04
N GLU A 45 10.01 -32.14 -3.35
CA GLU A 45 10.04 -32.05 -1.88
C GLU A 45 9.22 -33.19 -1.25
N TYR A 46 8.08 -33.54 -1.85
CA TYR A 46 7.29 -34.70 -1.42
C TYR A 46 8.05 -36.02 -1.58
N CYS A 47 8.65 -36.26 -2.75
CA CYS A 47 9.37 -37.50 -3.06
C CYS A 47 10.67 -37.65 -2.25
N ASN A 48 11.45 -36.57 -2.17
CA ASN A 48 12.78 -36.59 -1.56
C ASN A 48 12.74 -36.37 -0.04
N ARG A 49 11.64 -35.83 0.50
CA ARG A 49 11.52 -35.40 1.91
C ARG A 49 12.61 -34.42 2.32
N LEU A 50 13.11 -33.65 1.36
CA LEU A 50 14.12 -32.61 1.52
C LEU A 50 13.58 -31.32 0.90
N PRO A 51 13.73 -30.17 1.58
CA PRO A 51 13.29 -28.89 1.06
C PRO A 51 14.21 -28.43 -0.09
N VAL A 52 13.65 -27.66 -1.02
CA VAL A 52 14.44 -26.87 -1.96
C VAL A 52 14.93 -25.61 -1.24
N HIS A 53 16.21 -25.27 -1.41
CA HIS A 53 16.80 -24.14 -0.71
C HIS A 53 16.15 -22.80 -1.17
N PRO A 54 15.89 -21.83 -0.29
CA PRO A 54 15.25 -20.55 -0.66
C PRO A 54 15.98 -19.72 -1.71
N ARG A 55 17.27 -20.00 -1.93
CA ARG A 55 18.10 -19.36 -2.98
C ARG A 55 18.49 -20.32 -4.12
N HIS A 56 17.88 -21.49 -4.17
CA HIS A 56 18.11 -22.44 -5.26
C HIS A 56 17.69 -21.77 -6.57
N PRO A 57 18.55 -21.69 -7.60
CA PRO A 57 18.24 -20.94 -8.80
C PRO A 57 16.88 -21.31 -9.39
N TRP A 58 16.16 -20.28 -9.87
CA TRP A 58 14.83 -20.38 -10.48
C TRP A 58 13.66 -20.79 -9.58
N VAL A 59 13.85 -21.68 -8.60
CA VAL A 59 12.76 -22.29 -7.83
C VAL A 59 12.70 -21.86 -6.36
N GLY A 60 13.81 -21.34 -5.83
CA GLY A 60 13.91 -20.90 -4.45
C GLY A 60 13.02 -19.70 -4.17
N ASP A 61 12.48 -19.62 -2.95
CA ASP A 61 11.51 -18.58 -2.55
C ASP A 61 11.99 -17.13 -2.77
N LEU A 62 13.30 -16.89 -2.81
CA LEU A 62 13.88 -15.54 -2.84
C LEU A 62 14.43 -15.13 -4.20
N VAL A 63 14.32 -15.98 -5.23
CA VAL A 63 15.04 -15.76 -6.51
C VAL A 63 14.38 -14.74 -7.44
N TYR A 64 13.10 -14.44 -7.22
CA TYR A 64 12.36 -13.38 -7.91
C TYR A 64 12.02 -12.22 -6.98
N THR A 65 12.81 -12.03 -5.93
CA THR A 65 12.58 -11.04 -4.89
C THR A 65 13.62 -9.91 -4.95
N ALA A 66 13.15 -8.66 -4.92
CA ALA A 66 14.03 -7.50 -4.76
C ALA A 66 13.77 -6.77 -3.44
N PHE A 67 14.78 -6.73 -2.57
CA PHE A 67 14.71 -6.07 -1.27
C PHE A 67 15.16 -4.59 -1.29
N SER A 68 15.97 -4.22 -2.28
CA SER A 68 16.48 -2.85 -2.41
C SER A 68 15.49 -1.96 -3.15
N GLY A 69 15.19 -0.78 -2.59
CA GLY A 69 14.34 0.21 -3.26
C GLY A 69 14.88 0.67 -4.62
N SER A 70 16.20 0.72 -4.80
CA SER A 70 16.80 1.05 -6.10
C SER A 70 16.61 -0.06 -7.14
N HIS A 71 16.65 -1.32 -6.72
CA HIS A 71 16.35 -2.45 -7.61
C HIS A 71 14.86 -2.49 -7.95
N GLN A 72 14.00 -2.24 -6.97
CA GLN A 72 12.54 -2.15 -7.17
C GLN A 72 12.17 -1.05 -8.16
N ASP A 73 12.77 0.14 -8.05
CA ASP A 73 12.54 1.26 -8.99
C ASP A 73 12.99 0.90 -10.42
N ALA A 74 14.16 0.26 -10.57
CA ALA A 74 14.65 -0.17 -11.88
C ALA A 74 13.78 -1.28 -12.50
N ILE A 75 13.34 -2.25 -11.69
CA ILE A 75 12.41 -3.31 -12.10
C ILE A 75 11.09 -2.70 -12.57
N LYS A 76 10.53 -1.76 -11.79
CA LYS A 76 9.30 -1.05 -12.16
C LYS A 76 9.43 -0.35 -13.50
N LYS A 77 10.53 0.40 -13.73
CA LYS A 77 10.78 1.06 -15.01
C LYS A 77 10.91 0.07 -16.18
N GLY A 78 11.43 -1.13 -15.93
CA GLY A 78 11.46 -2.22 -16.89
C GLY A 78 10.06 -2.69 -17.26
N PHE A 79 9.21 -2.98 -16.28
CA PHE A 79 7.81 -3.33 -16.50
C PHE A 79 7.02 -2.23 -17.22
N ASP A 80 7.14 -0.96 -16.78
CA ASP A 80 6.48 0.19 -17.42
C ASP A 80 6.93 0.36 -18.90
N ALA A 81 8.13 -0.10 -19.26
CA ALA A 81 8.60 -0.11 -20.65
C ALA A 81 8.01 -1.27 -21.44
N LEU A 82 7.92 -2.47 -20.86
CA LEU A 82 7.30 -3.63 -21.47
C LEU A 82 5.79 -3.43 -21.70
N ASP A 83 5.07 -2.83 -20.75
CA ASP A 83 3.64 -2.55 -20.88
C ASP A 83 3.37 -1.62 -22.08
N ARG A 84 4.20 -0.56 -22.23
CA ARG A 84 4.12 0.32 -23.40
C ARG A 84 4.41 -0.38 -24.73
N GLN A 85 5.30 -1.38 -24.73
CA GLN A 85 5.56 -2.20 -25.91
C GLN A 85 4.38 -3.14 -26.20
N ALA A 86 3.81 -3.75 -25.16
CA ALA A 86 2.65 -4.62 -25.26
C ALA A 86 1.43 -3.88 -25.80
N ASP A 87 1.14 -2.68 -25.29
CA ASP A 87 0.06 -1.81 -25.78
C ASP A 87 0.21 -1.49 -27.27
N ALA A 88 1.44 -1.29 -27.74
CA ALA A 88 1.73 -1.03 -29.15
C ALA A 88 1.64 -2.29 -30.04
N ASN A 89 1.74 -3.49 -29.45
CA ASN A 89 1.87 -4.76 -30.16
C ASN A 89 0.71 -5.74 -29.88
N GLY A 90 -0.47 -5.24 -29.50
CA GLY A 90 -1.66 -6.07 -29.32
C GLY A 90 -1.66 -6.94 -28.06
N GLY A 91 -0.93 -6.52 -27.03
CA GLY A 91 -0.89 -7.16 -25.70
C GLY A 91 0.36 -7.98 -25.41
N GLU A 92 1.33 -8.05 -26.33
CA GLU A 92 2.55 -8.85 -26.16
C GLU A 92 3.82 -7.99 -26.27
N TYR A 93 4.79 -8.21 -25.37
CA TYR A 93 6.11 -7.62 -25.50
C TYR A 93 7.05 -8.57 -26.28
N PRO A 94 7.84 -8.08 -27.25
CA PRO A 94 8.64 -8.93 -28.12
C PRO A 94 9.91 -9.47 -27.46
N GLU A 95 10.46 -8.76 -26.48
CA GLU A 95 11.71 -9.10 -25.81
C GLU A 95 11.62 -8.76 -24.32
N TRP A 96 12.19 -9.62 -23.47
CA TRP A 96 12.27 -9.36 -22.04
C TRP A 96 13.38 -8.36 -21.72
N GLY A 97 13.06 -7.32 -20.95
CA GLY A 97 13.96 -6.18 -20.71
C GLY A 97 13.92 -5.61 -19.30
N VAL A 98 13.63 -6.44 -18.29
CA VAL A 98 13.51 -5.96 -16.89
C VAL A 98 14.86 -6.12 -16.15
N PRO A 99 15.45 -5.03 -15.61
CA PRO A 99 16.68 -5.10 -14.83
C PRO A 99 16.56 -6.07 -13.64
N TYR A 100 17.65 -6.77 -13.29
CA TYR A 100 17.75 -7.70 -12.16
C TYR A 100 16.88 -8.97 -12.24
N LEU A 101 15.94 -9.05 -13.18
CA LEU A 101 15.17 -10.26 -13.45
C LEU A 101 15.67 -10.87 -14.77
N PRO A 102 16.36 -12.02 -14.74
CA PRO A 102 16.92 -12.63 -15.95
C PRO A 102 15.86 -13.19 -16.92
N LEU A 103 14.63 -13.42 -16.47
CA LEU A 103 13.49 -13.84 -17.29
C LEU A 103 12.18 -13.35 -16.66
N ASP A 104 11.06 -13.42 -17.38
CA ASP A 104 9.73 -13.19 -16.79
C ASP A 104 9.35 -14.35 -15.86
N PRO A 105 9.19 -14.13 -14.53
CA PRO A 105 8.76 -15.19 -13.61
C PRO A 105 7.49 -15.93 -14.07
N LYS A 106 6.59 -15.27 -14.81
CA LYS A 106 5.36 -15.86 -15.33
C LYS A 106 5.61 -17.03 -16.27
N HIS A 107 6.73 -17.05 -16.99
CA HIS A 107 7.11 -18.17 -17.86
C HIS A 107 7.37 -19.48 -17.08
N LEU A 108 7.55 -19.39 -15.77
CA LEU A 108 7.77 -20.52 -14.86
C LEU A 108 6.62 -20.69 -13.85
N GLY A 109 5.50 -19.98 -14.05
CA GLY A 109 4.35 -20.04 -13.15
C GLY A 109 4.53 -19.25 -11.86
N ARG A 110 5.53 -18.36 -11.82
CA ARG A 110 5.87 -17.51 -10.67
C ARG A 110 5.52 -16.05 -10.93
N THR A 111 5.59 -15.25 -9.88
CA THR A 111 5.44 -13.80 -9.95
C THR A 111 6.68 -13.13 -9.39
N TYR A 112 6.99 -11.93 -9.90
CA TYR A 112 7.95 -11.05 -9.23
C TYR A 112 7.34 -10.60 -7.90
N GLU A 113 8.09 -10.81 -6.81
CA GLU A 113 7.70 -10.34 -5.49
C GLU A 113 8.55 -9.14 -5.10
N ALA A 114 7.95 -7.95 -5.17
CA ALA A 114 8.49 -6.79 -4.48
C ALA A 114 8.30 -6.99 -2.97
N VAL A 115 9.18 -7.73 -2.31
CA VAL A 115 9.16 -7.83 -0.86
C VAL A 115 9.62 -6.49 -0.30
N ILE A 116 8.63 -5.65 -0.03
CA ILE A 116 8.80 -4.40 0.68
C ILE A 116 8.98 -4.75 2.15
N ARG A 117 10.24 -4.95 2.55
CA ARG A 117 10.64 -4.87 3.95
C ARG A 117 10.91 -3.42 4.26
N VAL A 118 10.04 -2.80 5.06
CA VAL A 118 10.31 -1.47 5.57
C VAL A 118 11.28 -1.59 6.74
N ASN A 119 12.55 -1.30 6.44
CA ASN A 119 13.59 -1.08 7.42
C ASN A 119 13.96 0.41 7.45
N SER A 120 14.85 0.79 8.37
CA SER A 120 15.30 2.17 8.53
C SER A 120 15.86 2.83 7.25
N GLN A 121 16.15 2.06 6.18
CA GLN A 121 16.62 2.57 4.89
C GLN A 121 15.59 2.60 3.75
N SER A 122 14.59 1.71 3.72
CA SER A 122 13.63 1.61 2.59
C SER A 122 12.32 2.40 2.78
N GLY A 123 12.05 2.83 4.03
CA GLY A 123 10.94 3.67 4.53
C GLY A 123 9.87 4.15 3.55
N LYS A 124 10.21 5.14 2.73
CA LYS A 124 9.22 6.01 2.07
C LYS A 124 8.61 5.45 0.78
N GLY A 125 9.36 4.64 0.04
CA GLY A 125 8.89 4.04 -1.21
C GLY A 125 8.02 2.82 -0.96
N GLY A 126 8.37 2.06 0.06
CA GLY A 126 7.66 0.85 0.47
C GLY A 126 6.24 1.09 0.95
N VAL A 127 6.09 2.06 1.86
CA VAL A 127 4.80 2.45 2.43
C VAL A 127 3.81 2.85 1.33
N ALA A 128 4.21 3.73 0.42
CA ALA A 128 3.33 4.25 -0.62
C ALA A 128 2.82 3.16 -1.57
N TYR A 129 3.72 2.26 -1.99
CA TYR A 129 3.34 1.16 -2.87
C TYR A 129 2.38 0.21 -2.15
N LEU A 130 2.73 -0.23 -0.94
CA LEU A 130 1.95 -1.22 -0.19
C LEU A 130 0.54 -0.72 0.13
N MET A 131 0.42 0.53 0.59
CA MET A 131 -0.87 1.15 0.86
C MET A 131 -1.75 1.23 -0.38
N LYS A 132 -1.16 1.52 -1.54
CA LYS A 132 -1.88 1.60 -2.80
C LYS A 132 -2.26 0.23 -3.35
N THR A 133 -1.36 -0.74 -3.36
CA THR A 133 -1.59 -2.05 -4.00
C THR A 133 -2.42 -2.99 -3.15
N GLU A 134 -2.18 -3.04 -1.85
CA GLU A 134 -2.88 -3.99 -0.95
C GLU A 134 -4.20 -3.42 -0.42
N HIS A 135 -4.29 -2.09 -0.26
CA HIS A 135 -5.43 -1.45 0.40
C HIS A 135 -6.15 -0.40 -0.46
N GLY A 136 -5.59 -0.02 -1.61
CA GLY A 136 -6.17 1.01 -2.49
C GLY A 136 -5.94 2.45 -2.04
N PHE A 137 -5.13 2.69 -0.99
CA PHE A 137 -4.88 4.03 -0.45
C PHE A 137 -3.73 4.71 -1.19
N ASP A 138 -4.05 5.61 -2.12
CA ASP A 138 -3.07 6.47 -2.78
C ASP A 138 -2.71 7.66 -1.88
N LEU A 139 -1.74 7.44 -0.97
CA LEU A 139 -1.37 8.45 0.03
C LEU A 139 -0.67 9.65 -0.63
N PRO A 140 -1.03 10.91 -0.30
CA PRO A 140 -0.29 12.09 -0.71
C PRO A 140 1.17 12.04 -0.25
N ARG A 141 2.09 12.63 -1.03
CA ARG A 141 3.53 12.52 -0.76
C ARG A 141 3.92 12.98 0.65
N ARG A 142 3.27 14.02 1.18
CA ARG A 142 3.54 14.54 2.53
C ARG A 142 3.02 13.61 3.62
N LEU A 143 1.84 13.00 3.42
CA LEU A 143 1.32 11.93 4.27
C LEU A 143 2.23 10.69 4.27
N GLN A 144 2.74 10.26 3.10
CA GLN A 144 3.72 9.16 3.04
C GLN A 144 4.93 9.44 3.93
N ILE A 145 5.42 10.68 3.94
CA ILE A 145 6.57 11.09 4.76
C ILE A 145 6.21 11.10 6.24
N GLU A 146 5.04 11.62 6.61
CA GLU A 146 4.56 11.64 7.99
C GLU A 146 4.41 10.21 8.53
N PHE A 147 3.66 9.35 7.83
CA PHE A 147 3.42 7.98 8.26
C PHE A 147 4.70 7.13 8.29
N SER A 148 5.66 7.39 7.38
CA SER A 148 6.96 6.72 7.41
C SER A 148 7.71 6.97 8.73
N LYS A 149 7.53 8.12 9.39
CA LYS A 149 8.14 8.38 10.71
C LYS A 149 7.51 7.52 11.80
N THR A 150 6.19 7.33 11.77
CA THR A 150 5.48 6.42 12.68
C THR A 150 6.01 4.99 12.54
N ILE A 151 6.16 4.51 11.30
CA ILE A 151 6.73 3.19 11.01
C ILE A 151 8.20 3.09 11.48
N GLN A 152 8.99 4.15 11.31
CA GLN A 152 10.38 4.19 11.80
C GLN A 152 10.47 4.03 13.33
N HIS A 153 9.66 4.76 14.10
CA HIS A 153 9.63 4.60 15.55
C HIS A 153 9.27 3.16 15.95
N ILE A 154 8.26 2.56 15.32
CA ILE A 154 7.87 1.16 15.60
C ILE A 154 9.03 0.19 15.27
N THR A 155 9.75 0.39 14.17
CA THR A 155 10.91 -0.45 13.83
C THR A 155 12.06 -0.29 14.82
N GLU A 156 12.32 0.91 15.32
CA GLU A 156 13.39 1.19 16.28
C GLU A 156 13.10 0.57 17.65
N ASP A 157 11.84 0.66 18.11
CA ASP A 157 11.41 0.10 19.39
C ASP A 157 11.37 -1.43 19.41
N THR A 158 10.98 -2.04 18.28
CA THR A 158 10.84 -3.51 18.19
C THR A 158 12.12 -4.22 17.75
N GLY A 159 13.06 -3.49 17.13
CA GLY A 159 14.29 -4.06 16.56
C GLY A 159 14.04 -5.02 15.39
N THR A 160 12.81 -5.05 14.86
CA THR A 160 12.36 -6.01 13.84
C THR A 160 11.81 -5.32 12.60
N GLU A 161 11.90 -6.01 11.47
CA GLU A 161 11.31 -5.56 10.21
C GLU A 161 9.78 -5.50 10.30
N ILE A 162 9.16 -4.47 9.72
CA ILE A 162 7.70 -4.35 9.66
C ILE A 162 7.18 -4.98 8.36
N GLY A 163 6.34 -6.00 8.52
CA GLY A 163 5.61 -6.62 7.42
C GLY A 163 4.33 -5.86 7.04
N PRO A 164 3.68 -6.24 5.93
CA PRO A 164 2.46 -5.59 5.43
C PRO A 164 1.33 -5.45 6.45
N ALA A 165 1.01 -6.52 7.18
CA ALA A 165 -0.07 -6.53 8.16
C ALA A 165 0.17 -5.54 9.30
N ILE A 166 1.40 -5.52 9.84
CA ILE A 166 1.78 -4.60 10.93
C ILE A 166 1.73 -3.15 10.43
N MET A 167 2.15 -2.90 9.19
CA MET A 167 2.05 -1.57 8.59
C MET A 167 0.59 -1.11 8.47
N TRP A 168 -0.30 -1.98 8.01
CA TRP A 168 -1.72 -1.67 7.92
C TRP A 168 -2.33 -1.43 9.29
N ASP A 169 -2.04 -2.27 10.27
CA ASP A 169 -2.51 -2.10 11.66
C ASP A 169 -2.03 -0.78 12.25
N ALA A 170 -0.77 -0.40 12.00
CA ALA A 170 -0.22 0.89 12.41
C ALA A 170 -0.94 2.06 11.71
N PHE A 171 -1.23 1.94 10.42
CA PHE A 171 -1.99 2.95 9.68
C PHE A 171 -3.41 3.11 10.24
N GLN A 172 -4.10 1.99 10.50
CA GLN A 172 -5.44 2.01 11.07
C GLN A 172 -5.43 2.61 12.48
N GLY A 173 -4.51 2.20 13.36
CA GLY A 173 -4.41 2.76 14.70
C GLY A 173 -4.14 4.27 14.72
N GLU A 174 -3.34 4.75 13.76
CA GLU A 174 -2.98 6.16 13.67
C GLU A 174 -4.13 7.01 13.10
N TYR A 175 -4.70 6.61 11.95
CA TYR A 175 -5.60 7.44 11.16
C TYR A 175 -7.06 6.98 11.14
N LEU A 176 -7.34 5.69 11.38
CA LEU A 176 -8.67 5.07 11.30
C LEU A 176 -8.96 4.18 12.52
N PRO A 177 -8.83 4.69 13.77
CA PRO A 177 -8.96 3.86 14.96
C PRO A 177 -10.36 3.27 15.07
N THR A 178 -10.47 2.04 15.58
CA THR A 178 -11.76 1.34 15.72
C THR A 178 -12.68 2.02 16.72
N ASP A 179 -12.13 2.62 17.78
CA ASP A 179 -12.87 3.35 18.80
C ASP A 179 -12.30 4.78 18.97
N PRO A 180 -12.61 5.70 18.03
CA PRO A 180 -12.18 7.09 18.14
C PRO A 180 -12.95 7.81 19.26
N ARG A 181 -12.29 8.74 19.95
CA ARG A 181 -12.92 9.62 20.93
C ARG A 181 -13.95 10.54 20.26
N PHE A 182 -13.64 11.04 19.07
CA PHE A 182 -14.58 11.81 18.24
C PHE A 182 -15.19 10.95 17.13
N ARG A 183 -16.50 10.71 17.17
CA ARG A 183 -17.22 9.93 16.16
C ARG A 183 -18.34 10.74 15.53
N LEU A 184 -18.34 10.84 14.20
CA LEU A 184 -19.42 11.44 13.42
C LEU A 184 -20.59 10.46 13.30
N LEU A 185 -21.74 10.82 13.86
CA LEU A 185 -22.99 10.03 13.78
C LEU A 185 -23.83 10.39 12.56
N GLY A 186 -23.85 11.67 12.20
CA GLY A 186 -24.64 12.17 11.09
C GLY A 186 -24.40 13.66 10.86
N HIS A 187 -24.80 14.15 9.70
CA HIS A 187 -24.71 15.56 9.37
C HIS A 187 -25.82 15.99 8.40
N GLU A 188 -26.21 17.25 8.48
CA GLU A 188 -27.09 17.92 7.54
C GLU A 188 -26.33 19.10 6.92
N LEU A 189 -26.37 19.19 5.60
CA LEU A 189 -25.71 20.24 4.82
C LEU A 189 -26.75 21.05 4.06
N ARG A 190 -26.64 22.37 4.16
CA ARG A 190 -27.40 23.32 3.36
C ARG A 190 -26.44 24.25 2.63
N SER A 191 -26.37 24.10 1.31
CA SER A 191 -25.59 24.99 0.45
C SER A 191 -26.50 25.97 -0.27
N ASP A 192 -26.19 27.26 -0.14
CA ASP A 192 -26.84 28.34 -0.87
C ASP A 192 -25.97 28.73 -2.07
N SER A 193 -26.45 28.38 -3.26
CA SER A 193 -25.75 28.64 -4.52
C SER A 193 -25.67 30.13 -4.87
N SER A 194 -26.52 30.99 -4.29
CA SER A 194 -26.52 32.42 -4.56
C SER A 194 -25.44 33.17 -3.77
N THR A 195 -25.16 32.72 -2.54
CA THR A 195 -24.14 33.31 -1.67
C THR A 195 -22.83 32.52 -1.65
N GLY A 196 -22.84 31.27 -2.15
CA GLY A 196 -21.70 30.36 -2.05
C GLY A 196 -21.44 29.86 -0.62
N ARG A 197 -22.39 30.08 0.30
CA ARG A 197 -22.27 29.69 1.70
C ARG A 197 -22.85 28.32 1.94
N THR A 198 -22.18 27.55 2.79
CA THR A 198 -22.60 26.22 3.23
C THR A 198 -22.71 26.23 4.74
N THR A 199 -23.88 25.86 5.25
CA THR A 199 -24.13 25.60 6.67
C THR A 199 -24.09 24.09 6.90
N ILE A 200 -23.44 23.65 7.97
CA ILE A 200 -23.44 22.26 8.42
C ILE A 200 -23.92 22.17 9.86
N VAL A 201 -24.81 21.20 10.13
CA VAL A 201 -25.15 20.74 11.48
C VAL A 201 -24.65 19.30 11.59
N ALA A 202 -23.74 19.03 12.51
CA ALA A 202 -23.16 17.70 12.69
C ALA A 202 -23.44 17.15 14.08
N GLN A 203 -23.82 15.88 14.13
CA GLN A 203 -24.04 15.13 15.36
C GLN A 203 -22.84 14.23 15.60
N LEU A 204 -22.20 14.41 16.75
CA LEU A 204 -21.00 13.71 17.15
C LEU A 204 -21.24 12.96 18.47
N THR A 205 -20.39 11.97 18.76
CA THR A 205 -20.08 11.60 20.15
C THR A 205 -18.66 12.01 20.46
N VAL A 206 -18.47 12.60 21.64
CA VAL A 206 -17.16 12.95 22.21
C VAL A 206 -17.04 12.20 23.52
N ASP A 207 -16.08 11.27 23.63
CA ASP A 207 -15.95 10.40 24.81
C ASP A 207 -17.25 9.64 25.14
N GLY A 208 -18.05 9.31 24.11
CA GLY A 208 -19.36 8.66 24.24
C GLY A 208 -20.54 9.61 24.48
N ASP A 209 -20.31 10.88 24.80
CA ASP A 209 -21.38 11.86 25.03
C ASP A 209 -21.83 12.52 23.72
N HIS A 210 -23.15 12.58 23.50
CA HIS A 210 -23.72 13.23 22.32
C HIS A 210 -23.45 14.74 22.32
N ARG A 211 -23.00 15.25 21.17
CA ARG A 211 -22.77 16.67 20.90
C ARG A 211 -23.33 17.04 19.53
N THR A 212 -23.93 18.22 19.45
CA THR A 212 -24.32 18.83 18.17
C THR A 212 -23.49 20.08 17.98
N ILE A 213 -22.86 20.20 16.82
CA ILE A 213 -22.08 21.38 16.42
C ILE A 213 -22.63 21.96 15.12
N GLU A 214 -22.51 23.28 14.98
CA GLU A 214 -22.97 24.01 13.81
C GLU A 214 -21.91 24.99 13.35
N GLY A 215 -21.76 25.12 12.03
CA GLY A 215 -20.81 26.05 11.44
C GLY A 215 -21.19 26.44 10.01
N GLU A 216 -20.65 27.57 9.56
CA GLU A 216 -20.92 28.12 8.24
C GLU A 216 -19.63 28.53 7.51
N GLY A 217 -19.44 28.00 6.31
CA GLY A 217 -18.23 28.18 5.52
C GLY A 217 -18.49 28.33 4.02
N ASN A 218 -17.42 28.39 3.25
CA ASN A 218 -17.47 28.47 1.78
C ASN A 218 -17.61 27.08 1.13
N GLY A 219 -17.73 26.03 1.94
CA GLY A 219 -17.92 24.64 1.54
C GLY A 219 -18.05 23.73 2.76
N PRO A 220 -18.34 22.43 2.56
CA PRO A 220 -18.57 21.49 3.67
C PRO A 220 -17.40 21.39 4.66
N ILE A 221 -16.16 21.30 4.15
CA ILE A 221 -14.96 21.20 4.99
C ILE A 221 -14.78 22.47 5.83
N ASP A 222 -14.82 23.66 5.22
CA ASP A 222 -14.66 24.94 5.94
C ASP A 222 -15.78 25.15 6.97
N ALA A 223 -17.02 24.81 6.62
CA ALA A 223 -18.16 24.90 7.54
C ALA A 223 -17.97 23.97 8.75
N PHE A 224 -17.48 22.75 8.52
CA PHE A 224 -17.23 21.77 9.58
C PHE A 224 -16.05 22.13 10.47
N VAL A 225 -14.95 22.62 9.90
CA VAL A 225 -13.80 23.13 10.67
C VAL A 225 -14.24 24.26 11.60
N LYS A 226 -15.08 25.19 11.10
CA LYS A 226 -15.64 26.27 11.92
C LYS A 226 -16.58 25.74 13.01
N ALA A 227 -17.37 24.70 12.71
CA ALA A 227 -18.21 24.03 13.70
C ALA A 227 -17.39 23.36 14.82
N LEU A 228 -16.26 22.72 14.48
CA LEU A 228 -15.34 22.13 15.46
C LEU A 228 -14.68 23.21 16.31
N ARG A 229 -14.29 24.34 15.70
CA ARG A 229 -13.69 25.47 16.42
C ARG A 229 -14.66 26.10 17.41
N SER A 230 -15.90 26.37 17.01
CA SER A 230 -16.91 26.97 17.88
C SER A 230 -17.47 25.99 18.93
N GLY A 231 -17.68 24.73 18.54
CA GLY A 231 -18.35 23.73 19.37
C GLY A 231 -17.42 22.94 20.30
N LEU A 232 -16.17 22.73 19.90
CA LEU A 232 -15.20 21.89 20.61
C LEU A 232 -13.86 22.59 20.90
N GLY A 233 -13.68 23.85 20.48
CA GLY A 233 -12.45 24.60 20.71
C GLY A 233 -11.27 24.13 19.84
N ALA A 234 -11.53 23.47 18.72
CA ALA A 234 -10.47 22.96 17.84
C ALA A 234 -9.60 24.07 17.24
N THR A 235 -8.28 23.91 17.35
CA THR A 235 -7.22 24.80 16.82
C THR A 235 -6.55 24.19 15.59
N LEU A 236 -7.36 23.86 14.58
CA LEU A 236 -6.88 23.33 13.30
C LEU A 236 -7.35 24.20 12.14
N ASP A 237 -6.48 24.35 11.14
CA ASP A 237 -6.76 24.95 9.84
C ASP A 237 -6.39 23.97 8.73
N VAL A 238 -7.25 23.81 7.73
CA VAL A 238 -7.01 22.90 6.61
C VAL A 238 -6.11 23.58 5.58
N THR A 239 -5.01 22.93 5.21
CA THR A 239 -4.01 23.46 4.27
C THR A 239 -4.00 22.74 2.93
N ASP A 240 -4.36 21.46 2.90
CA ASP A 240 -4.43 20.67 1.67
C ASP A 240 -5.53 19.61 1.77
N TYR A 241 -6.06 19.22 0.62
CA TYR A 241 -7.14 18.24 0.51
C TYR A 241 -6.99 17.42 -0.77
N THR A 242 -7.05 16.11 -0.62
CA THR A 242 -7.11 15.18 -1.76
C THR A 242 -8.08 14.05 -1.47
N GLU A 243 -8.75 13.57 -2.51
CA GLU A 243 -9.67 12.45 -2.43
C GLU A 243 -9.54 11.56 -3.65
N HIS A 244 -9.84 10.27 -3.47
CA HIS A 244 -9.99 9.32 -4.57
C HIS A 244 -10.94 8.19 -4.18
N ALA A 245 -11.40 7.46 -5.19
CA ALA A 245 -12.25 6.28 -4.98
C ALA A 245 -11.39 5.01 -4.83
N VAL A 246 -11.82 4.12 -3.94
CA VAL A 246 -11.30 2.77 -3.76
C VAL A 246 -12.39 1.76 -4.15
N GLY A 247 -12.05 0.85 -5.06
CA GLY A 247 -13.01 -0.06 -5.69
C GLY A 247 -13.58 0.49 -7.01
N GLN A 248 -14.60 -0.18 -7.55
CA GLN A 248 -15.26 0.19 -8.81
C GLN A 248 -16.79 0.18 -8.68
N GLY A 249 -17.45 0.99 -9.50
CA GLY A 249 -18.91 1.06 -9.58
C GLY A 249 -19.54 1.95 -8.51
N SER A 250 -20.86 1.85 -8.36
CA SER A 250 -21.66 2.66 -7.43
C SER A 250 -21.45 2.33 -5.95
N GLU A 251 -20.71 1.27 -5.64
CA GLU A 251 -20.35 0.83 -4.29
C GLU A 251 -18.91 1.20 -3.90
N ALA A 252 -18.23 2.00 -4.74
CA ALA A 252 -16.88 2.46 -4.44
C ALA A 252 -16.85 3.29 -3.14
N MET A 253 -15.83 3.07 -2.34
CA MET A 253 -15.56 3.84 -1.12
C MET A 253 -14.78 5.10 -1.48
N ALA A 254 -15.17 6.26 -0.96
CA ALA A 254 -14.33 7.45 -1.02
C ALA A 254 -13.30 7.40 0.11
N VAL A 255 -12.06 7.75 -0.20
CA VAL A 255 -10.99 7.99 0.76
C VAL A 255 -10.57 9.44 0.62
N ALA A 256 -10.61 10.17 1.72
CA ALA A 256 -10.23 11.57 1.81
C ALA A 256 -9.00 11.73 2.71
N TYR A 257 -8.10 12.61 2.29
CA TYR A 257 -6.91 13.01 3.02
C TYR A 257 -6.94 14.52 3.23
N VAL A 258 -6.90 14.93 4.49
CA VAL A 258 -6.92 16.34 4.88
C VAL A 258 -5.61 16.65 5.58
N GLU A 259 -4.85 17.59 5.03
CA GLU A 259 -3.74 18.18 5.75
C GLU A 259 -4.23 19.34 6.60
N THR A 260 -3.84 19.35 7.86
CA THR A 260 -4.14 20.42 8.80
C THR A 260 -2.86 21.01 9.36
N HIS A 261 -2.95 22.27 9.75
CA HIS A 261 -1.96 22.94 10.56
C HIS A 261 -2.58 23.29 11.92
N SER A 262 -1.83 23.02 12.98
CA SER A 262 -2.12 23.45 14.34
C SER A 262 -0.91 24.18 14.90
N ASP A 263 -1.15 25.29 15.61
CA ASP A 263 -0.08 26.09 16.20
C ASP A 263 0.79 25.30 17.20
N GLU A 264 0.21 24.28 17.85
CA GLU A 264 0.87 23.47 18.89
C GLU A 264 1.66 22.29 18.30
N HIS A 265 1.10 21.60 17.30
CA HIS A 265 1.65 20.32 16.80
C HIS A 265 2.16 20.38 15.35
N GLY A 266 2.11 21.56 14.71
CA GLY A 266 2.55 21.74 13.34
C GLY A 266 1.60 21.11 12.33
N VAL A 267 2.17 20.40 11.35
CA VAL A 267 1.39 19.78 10.26
C VAL A 267 0.93 18.38 10.67
N LEU A 268 -0.37 18.14 10.60
CA LEU A 268 -1.00 16.84 10.89
C LEU A 268 -1.95 16.45 9.76
N TRP A 269 -1.89 15.20 9.34
CA TRP A 269 -2.83 14.63 8.37
C TRP A 269 -3.98 13.87 9.04
N GLY A 270 -5.17 13.98 8.47
CA GLY A 270 -6.31 13.13 8.80
C GLY A 270 -6.74 12.31 7.59
N VAL A 271 -7.20 11.09 7.83
CA VAL A 271 -7.71 10.19 6.79
C VAL A 271 -9.13 9.79 7.16
N GLY A 272 -10.03 9.79 6.17
CA GLY A 272 -11.41 9.41 6.36
C GLY A 272 -11.90 8.57 5.19
N THR A 273 -12.72 7.57 5.50
CA THR A 273 -13.32 6.69 4.50
C THR A 273 -14.83 6.62 4.67
N ASP A 274 -15.58 6.70 3.59
CA ASP A 274 -17.04 6.50 3.57
C ASP A 274 -17.52 6.33 2.12
N PRO A 275 -18.67 5.67 1.85
CA PRO A 275 -19.27 5.69 0.52
C PRO A 275 -19.59 7.11 0.02
N SER A 276 -19.86 8.05 0.93
CA SER A 276 -20.03 9.46 0.60
C SER A 276 -18.71 10.23 0.64
N THR A 277 -18.36 10.91 -0.44
CA THR A 277 -17.19 11.82 -0.51
C THR A 277 -17.23 12.88 0.59
N ILE A 278 -18.42 13.43 0.86
CA ILE A 278 -18.63 14.41 1.92
C ILE A 278 -18.33 13.77 3.28
N THR A 279 -18.98 12.66 3.62
CA THR A 279 -18.73 12.00 4.93
C THR A 279 -17.26 11.61 5.09
N ALA A 280 -16.61 11.11 4.04
CA ALA A 280 -15.18 10.78 4.04
C ALA A 280 -14.34 12.03 4.38
N SER A 281 -14.62 13.17 3.74
CA SER A 281 -13.92 14.43 4.02
C SER A 281 -14.13 14.92 5.47
N LEU A 282 -15.35 14.82 6.00
CA LEU A 282 -15.65 15.21 7.39
C LEU A 282 -14.95 14.29 8.39
N ARG A 283 -14.93 12.98 8.12
CA ARG A 283 -14.17 12.00 8.92
C ARG A 283 -12.67 12.26 8.87
N ALA A 284 -12.13 12.67 7.73
CA ALA A 284 -10.72 13.03 7.61
C ALA A 284 -10.38 14.26 8.47
N VAL A 285 -11.21 15.31 8.46
CA VAL A 285 -11.03 16.46 9.37
C VAL A 285 -11.11 16.03 10.84
N LEU A 286 -12.06 15.16 11.18
CA LEU A 286 -12.23 14.67 12.56
C LEU A 286 -11.05 13.79 13.01
N SER A 287 -10.51 12.97 12.10
CA SER A 287 -9.28 12.19 12.30
C SER A 287 -8.08 13.10 12.57
N ALA A 288 -7.91 14.19 11.80
CA ALA A 288 -6.87 15.18 12.06
C ALA A 288 -7.04 15.86 13.44
N HIS A 289 -8.27 16.20 13.83
CA HIS A 289 -8.56 16.76 15.14
C HIS A 289 -8.25 15.78 16.28
N GLU A 290 -8.68 14.52 16.17
CA GLU A 290 -8.37 13.44 17.12
C GLU A 290 -6.86 13.31 17.31
N ARG A 291 -6.09 13.34 16.21
CA ARG A 291 -4.62 13.28 16.26
C ARG A 291 -4.01 14.50 16.93
N SER A 292 -4.58 15.69 16.72
CA SER A 292 -4.12 16.90 17.40
C SER A 292 -4.35 16.88 18.91
N GLN A 293 -5.21 15.99 19.43
CA GLN A 293 -5.43 15.83 20.88
C GLN A 293 -4.51 14.78 21.52
N ARG A 294 -3.83 13.96 20.71
CA ARG A 294 -2.92 12.88 21.15
C ARG A 294 -1.44 13.29 21.08
N ALA A 295 -1.13 14.33 20.30
CA ALA A 295 0.23 14.73 19.92
C ALA A 295 0.94 15.57 20.99
#